data_AF-A0A1I8A969-F1
#
_entry.id   AF-A0A1I8A969-F1
#
_cell.length_a   1.000
_cell.length_b   1.000
_cell.length_c   1.000
_cell.angle_alpha   90.00
_cell.angle_beta   90.00
_cell.angle_gamma   90.00
#
_symmetry.space_group_name_H-M   'P 1'
#
loop_
_entity.id
_entity.type
_entity.pdbx_description
1 polymer ?
#
loop_
_entity_poly.entity_id
_entity_poly.type
_entity_poly.pdbx_seq_one_letter_code
_entity_poly.pdbx_strand_id
1 'polypeptide(L)'
;MRSVRITVKQMETSVVGETEQLRSGSGVRIAGALNMVQKELLHEDFKESGPFNCSSTDVTQFEPPNLLDHDLERNFSTDLQSQKIIWQPAITSDKKFTVTVDIHIPPQLLYYKTGIFQLLKWAWIQYLSLLIVVHYCLRNFSAFVFENRLISVTVS
;
A
#
# COMPACT_ATOMS: atom_id res chain seq x y z
N MET A 1 14.36 -22.43 19.19
CA MET A 1 14.41 -20.95 19.32
C MET A 1 15.65 -20.45 18.58
N ARG A 2 15.49 -19.82 17.41
CA ARG A 2 16.60 -19.16 16.70
C ARG A 2 16.40 -17.65 16.84
N SER A 3 17.23 -17.03 17.67
CA SER A 3 17.34 -15.58 17.76
C SER A 3 18.12 -15.10 16.54
N VAL A 4 17.48 -14.29 15.69
CA VAL A 4 18.14 -13.57 14.60
C VAL A 4 18.43 -12.18 15.14
N ARG A 5 19.70 -11.90 15.43
CA ARG A 5 20.18 -10.53 15.66
C ARG A 5 20.36 -9.86 14.31
N ILE A 6 19.49 -8.89 14.00
CA ILE A 6 19.66 -8.02 12.85
C ILE A 6 20.61 -6.90 13.29
N THR A 7 21.86 -6.98 12.84
CA THR A 7 22.77 -5.83 12.91
C THR A 7 22.37 -4.89 11.78
N VAL A 8 21.67 -3.81 12.14
CA VAL A 8 21.42 -2.68 11.24
C VAL A 8 22.77 -2.04 10.94
N LYS A 9 23.36 -2.41 9.81
CA LYS A 9 24.55 -1.75 9.27
C LYS A 9 24.09 -0.83 8.15
N GLN A 10 24.54 0.41 8.24
CA GLN A 10 24.49 1.46 7.21
C GLN A 10 23.24 2.36 7.22
N MET A 11 23.08 3.15 8.29
CA MET A 11 22.50 4.51 8.19
C MET A 11 23.42 5.60 8.77
N GLU A 12 24.62 5.24 9.25
CA GLU A 12 25.47 6.17 10.00
C GLU A 12 26.64 6.79 9.20
N THR A 13 26.81 6.50 7.90
CA THR A 13 28.05 6.94 7.20
C THR A 13 27.88 7.92 6.05
N SER A 14 26.70 8.47 5.76
CA SER A 14 26.62 9.59 4.80
C SER A 14 26.52 10.97 5.46
N VAL A 15 26.29 11.05 6.77
CA VAL A 15 26.22 12.33 7.51
C VAL A 15 27.58 12.74 8.09
N VAL A 16 28.54 11.81 8.17
CA VAL A 16 29.88 12.07 8.73
C VAL A 16 30.82 12.77 7.72
N GLY A 17 30.41 12.94 6.46
CA GLY A 17 31.18 13.65 5.44
C GLY A 17 31.00 15.18 5.41
N GLU A 18 30.02 15.73 6.12
CA GLU A 18 29.63 17.15 6.03
C GLU A 18 29.88 17.97 7.31
N THR A 19 30.62 17.43 8.28
CA THR A 19 30.95 18.17 9.51
C THR A 19 32.00 19.28 9.32
N GLU A 20 32.61 19.40 8.13
CA GLU A 20 33.59 20.44 7.79
C GLU A 20 32.97 21.69 7.11
N GLN A 21 31.65 21.70 6.84
CA GLN A 21 30.98 22.85 6.19
C GLN A 21 30.01 23.60 7.10
N LEU A 22 30.35 23.72 8.39
CA LEU A 22 29.74 24.71 9.31
C LEU A 22 30.15 26.16 8.95
N ARG A 23 30.08 26.53 7.67
CA ARG A 23 30.07 27.93 7.24
C ARG A 23 28.62 28.39 7.27
N SER A 24 28.31 29.25 8.24
CA SER A 24 27.08 30.06 8.37
C SER A 24 26.18 30.00 7.12
N GLY A 25 25.30 29.02 7.09
CA GLY A 25 24.35 28.80 5.99
C GLY A 25 23.11 29.65 6.22
N SER A 26 22.64 30.35 5.20
CA SER A 26 21.40 31.14 5.29
C SER A 26 20.16 30.27 5.08
N GLY A 27 20.31 29.01 4.67
CA GLY A 27 19.18 28.11 4.52
C GLY A 27 19.59 26.67 4.22
N VAL A 28 18.62 25.77 4.34
CA VAL A 28 18.73 24.36 3.99
C VAL A 28 17.59 24.01 3.05
N ARG A 29 17.91 23.34 1.95
CA ARG A 29 16.93 22.79 1.01
C ARG A 29 16.94 21.29 1.08
N ILE A 30 15.78 20.70 1.33
CA ILE A 30 15.58 19.26 1.37
C ILE A 30 14.66 18.91 0.20
N ALA A 31 15.13 18.12 -0.75
CA ALA A 31 14.32 17.65 -1.87
C ALA A 31 14.25 16.13 -1.87
N GLY A 32 13.08 15.54 -2.12
CA GLY A 32 12.94 14.09 -2.12
C GLY A 32 11.66 13.64 -2.82
N ALA A 33 11.58 12.34 -3.11
CA ALA A 33 10.40 11.70 -3.64
C ALA A 33 9.66 10.93 -2.54
N LEU A 34 8.38 11.21 -2.33
CA LEU A 34 7.54 10.52 -1.36
C LEU A 34 6.96 9.26 -1.99
N ASN A 35 7.43 8.10 -1.56
CA ASN A 35 6.91 6.82 -1.97
C ASN A 35 5.92 6.28 -0.93
N MET A 36 4.85 5.63 -1.37
CA MET A 36 3.84 5.00 -0.52
C MET A 36 4.03 3.49 -0.59
N VAL A 37 4.32 2.91 0.57
CA VAL A 37 4.50 1.47 0.75
C VAL A 37 3.23 0.90 1.36
N GLN A 38 2.56 0.05 0.58
CA GLN A 38 1.36 -0.64 0.99
C GLN A 38 1.72 -1.93 1.74
N LYS A 39 1.33 -2.05 3.02
CA LYS A 39 1.49 -3.30 3.80
C LYS A 39 0.36 -4.29 3.54
N GLU A 40 -0.86 -3.79 3.34
CA GLU A 40 -2.06 -4.60 3.12
C GLU A 40 -2.85 -4.11 1.89
N LEU A 41 -3.49 -5.04 1.17
CA LEU A 41 -4.36 -4.74 0.04
C LEU A 41 -5.53 -3.81 0.45
N LEU A 42 -5.85 -2.83 -0.40
CA LEU A 42 -6.96 -1.90 -0.15
C LEU A 42 -8.29 -2.68 -0.14
N HIS A 43 -9.11 -2.42 0.87
CA HIS A 43 -10.47 -2.96 0.99
C HIS A 43 -11.52 -1.91 0.63
N GLU A 44 -12.72 -2.34 0.29
CA GLU A 44 -13.83 -1.45 -0.10
C GLU A 44 -14.21 -0.48 1.02
N ASP A 45 -14.25 -1.00 2.25
CA ASP A 45 -14.59 -0.25 3.47
C ASP A 45 -13.37 0.41 4.12
N PHE A 46 -12.30 0.69 3.36
CA PHE A 46 -11.11 1.29 3.92
C PHE A 46 -11.39 2.69 4.46
N LYS A 47 -11.35 2.81 5.79
CA LYS A 47 -11.40 4.08 6.50
C LYS A 47 -10.16 4.21 7.37
N GLU A 48 -9.13 4.86 6.82
CA GLU A 48 -7.98 5.26 7.64
C GLU A 48 -8.42 6.42 8.53
N SER A 49 -8.39 6.23 9.85
CA SER A 49 -8.26 7.35 10.76
C SER A 49 -6.86 7.91 10.60
N GLY A 50 -6.76 9.22 10.32
CA GLY A 50 -5.46 9.87 10.21
C GLY A 50 -4.58 9.65 11.45
N PRO A 51 -3.25 9.79 11.31
CA PRO A 51 -2.26 9.62 12.38
C PRO A 51 -2.58 10.26 13.73
N PHE A 52 -3.23 11.41 13.66
CA PHE A 52 -3.25 12.37 14.72
C PHE A 52 -4.68 12.79 14.94
N ASN A 53 -5.04 12.91 16.21
CA ASN A 53 -6.29 13.54 16.55
C ASN A 53 -6.09 15.06 16.48
N CYS A 54 -6.38 15.62 15.32
CA CYS A 54 -6.28 17.06 15.05
C CYS A 54 -7.21 17.91 15.93
N SER A 55 -8.14 17.30 16.65
CA SER A 55 -9.03 17.99 17.61
C SER A 55 -8.51 17.96 19.05
N SER A 56 -7.45 17.19 19.33
CA SER A 56 -6.83 17.11 20.65
C SER A 56 -5.63 18.03 20.76
N THR A 57 -5.46 18.68 21.91
CA THR A 57 -4.30 19.53 22.23
C THR A 57 -3.12 18.73 22.79
N ASP A 58 -3.18 17.40 22.73
CA ASP A 58 -2.13 16.56 23.29
C ASP A 58 -0.90 16.57 22.37
N VAL A 59 0.23 17.00 22.90
CA VAL A 59 1.50 17.12 22.15
C VAL A 59 2.27 15.80 22.20
N THR A 60 1.93 14.90 23.14
CA THR A 60 2.62 13.61 23.31
C THR A 60 2.44 12.70 22.09
N GLN A 61 1.38 12.90 21.30
CA GLN A 61 1.16 12.21 20.02
C GLN A 61 2.26 12.46 18.97
N PHE A 62 3.05 13.53 19.13
CA PHE A 62 4.17 13.87 18.25
C PHE A 62 5.53 13.40 18.81
N GLU A 63 5.55 12.69 19.94
CA GLU A 63 6.78 12.13 20.46
C GLU A 63 7.26 10.96 19.59
N PRO A 64 8.58 10.85 19.30
CA PRO A 64 9.15 9.80 18.47
C PRO A 64 8.70 8.35 18.78
N PRO A 65 8.59 7.91 20.05
CA PRO A 65 8.11 6.57 20.34
C PRO A 65 6.65 6.35 19.90
N ASN A 66 5.76 7.30 20.19
CA ASN A 66 4.35 7.19 19.83
C ASN A 66 4.13 7.25 18.31
N LEU A 67 4.95 8.04 17.61
CA LEU A 67 4.97 8.09 16.15
C LEU A 67 5.31 6.73 15.54
N LEU A 68 6.36 6.07 16.07
CA LEU A 68 6.80 4.78 15.57
C LEU A 68 5.73 3.70 15.80
N ASP A 69 5.14 3.65 16.99
CA ASP A 69 4.10 2.69 17.31
C ASP A 69 2.89 2.87 16.39
N HIS A 70 2.47 4.12 16.16
CA HIS A 70 1.39 4.39 15.23
C HIS A 70 1.75 4.00 13.79
N ASP A 71 2.97 4.24 13.33
CA ASP A 71 3.39 3.89 11.97
C ASP A 71 3.52 2.37 11.74
N LEU A 72 3.77 1.60 12.80
CA LEU A 72 3.76 0.14 12.73
C LEU A 72 2.36 -0.42 12.52
N GLU A 73 1.35 0.16 13.18
CA GLU A 73 -0.05 -0.29 13.11
C GLU A 73 -0.74 0.05 11.78
N ARG A 74 -0.25 1.04 11.02
CA ARG A 74 -0.86 1.44 9.74
C ARG A 74 -0.70 0.40 8.63
N ASN A 75 -1.72 0.34 7.79
CA ASN A 75 -1.72 -0.42 6.53
C ASN A 75 -0.94 0.26 5.40
N PHE A 76 -0.68 1.57 5.52
CA PHE A 76 0.13 2.36 4.60
C PHE A 76 1.28 3.01 5.34
N SER A 77 2.47 2.95 4.75
CA SER A 77 3.64 3.67 5.21
C SER A 77 4.12 4.59 4.10
N THR A 78 4.62 5.76 4.45
CA THR A 78 5.24 6.68 3.49
C THR A 78 6.73 6.72 3.76
N ASP A 79 7.51 6.52 2.70
CA ASP A 79 8.96 6.55 2.75
C ASP A 79 9.48 7.69 1.86
N LEU A 80 10.36 8.52 2.42
CA LEU A 80 10.97 9.61 1.68
C LEU A 80 12.24 9.10 0.99
N GLN A 81 12.12 8.77 -0.29
CA GLN A 81 13.21 8.25 -1.10
C GLN A 81 13.96 9.37 -1.82
N SER A 82 15.22 9.09 -2.16
CA SER A 82 16.08 10.02 -2.92
C SER A 82 16.21 11.41 -2.28
N GLN A 83 16.30 11.46 -0.95
CA GLN A 83 16.50 12.71 -0.24
C GLN A 83 17.84 13.35 -0.63
N LYS A 84 17.79 14.61 -1.05
CA LYS A 84 18.94 15.45 -1.34
C LYS A 84 18.86 16.69 -0.48
N ILE A 85 19.82 16.82 0.43
CA ILE A 85 19.97 17.97 1.30
C ILE A 85 21.02 18.88 0.66
N ILE A 86 20.68 20.15 0.47
CA ILE A 86 21.57 21.17 -0.10
C ILE A 86 21.62 22.33 0.88
N TRP A 87 22.81 22.57 1.44
CA TRP A 87 23.09 23.74 2.26
C TRP A 87 23.27 24.97 1.38
N GLN A 88 22.53 26.04 1.70
CA GLN A 88 22.66 27.32 1.01
C GLN A 88 23.59 28.25 1.78
N PRO A 89 24.71 28.68 1.19
CA PRO A 89 25.63 29.59 1.86
C PRO A 89 24.95 30.93 2.12
N ALA A 90 25.24 31.56 3.27
CA ALA A 90 24.77 32.91 3.54
C ALA A 90 25.52 33.91 2.64
N ILE A 91 24.84 34.41 1.61
CA ILE A 91 25.36 35.47 0.74
C ILE A 91 25.34 36.83 1.48
N THR A 92 24.57 36.96 2.57
CA THR A 92 24.45 38.18 3.37
C THR A 92 24.15 37.84 4.83
N SER A 93 24.82 38.53 5.77
CA SER A 93 24.73 38.28 7.22
C SER A 93 23.36 38.55 7.85
N ASP A 94 22.41 39.09 7.09
CA ASP A 94 21.13 39.63 7.60
C ASP A 94 19.89 38.85 7.11
N LYS A 95 20.09 37.66 6.55
CA LYS A 95 18.99 36.83 6.04
C LYS A 95 18.55 35.80 7.08
N LYS A 96 17.24 35.81 7.38
CA LYS A 96 16.55 34.81 8.19
C LYS A 96 16.87 33.41 7.64
N PHE A 97 17.18 32.48 8.55
CA PHE A 97 17.39 31.08 8.18
C PHE A 97 16.12 30.51 7.52
N THR A 98 16.24 30.10 6.26
CA THR A 98 15.11 29.58 5.48
C THR A 98 15.24 28.08 5.26
N VAL A 99 14.22 27.32 5.66
CA VAL A 99 14.09 25.90 5.36
C VAL A 99 13.13 25.74 4.20
N THR A 100 13.58 25.14 3.10
CA THR A 100 12.72 24.81 1.96
C THR A 100 12.66 23.32 1.78
N VAL A 101 11.45 22.76 1.70
CA VAL A 101 11.22 21.34 1.51
C VAL A 101 10.46 21.13 0.20
N ASP A 102 11.09 20.44 -0.74
CA ASP A 102 10.56 20.12 -2.07
C ASP A 102 10.20 18.62 -2.10
N ILE A 103 8.91 18.28 -2.00
CA ILE A 103 8.42 16.89 -1.99
C ILE A 103 7.78 16.56 -3.34
N HIS A 104 8.33 15.55 -4.03
CA HIS A 104 7.79 15.03 -5.28
C HIS A 104 6.98 13.75 -5.02
N ILE A 105 5.74 13.66 -5.51
CA ILE A 105 4.91 12.46 -5.37
C ILE A 105 4.84 11.77 -6.73
N PRO A 106 5.61 10.69 -6.97
CA PRO A 106 5.55 9.96 -8.23
C PRO A 106 4.25 9.14 -8.33
N PRO A 107 3.79 8.84 -9.56
CA PRO A 107 2.66 7.93 -9.78
C PRO A 107 3.03 6.51 -9.32
N GLN A 108 2.15 5.88 -8.55
CA GLN A 108 2.38 4.57 -7.94
C GLN A 108 1.20 3.63 -8.19
N LEU A 109 1.50 2.33 -8.26
CA LEU A 109 0.50 1.29 -8.47
C LEU A 109 -0.03 0.82 -7.12
N LEU A 110 -1.34 0.90 -6.92
CA LEU A 110 -2.01 0.46 -5.71
C LEU A 110 -2.78 -0.83 -5.96
N TYR A 111 -2.67 -1.77 -5.04
CA TYR A 111 -3.35 -3.06 -5.15
C TYR A 111 -4.63 -3.06 -4.32
N TYR A 112 -5.74 -3.43 -4.98
CA TYR A 112 -7.06 -3.52 -4.36
C TYR A 112 -7.52 -4.97 -4.25
N LYS A 113 -8.11 -5.33 -3.12
CA LYS A 113 -8.74 -6.61 -2.88
C LYS A 113 -10.23 -6.49 -3.18
N THR A 114 -10.66 -7.12 -4.27
CA THR A 114 -12.07 -7.16 -4.67
C THR A 114 -12.91 -8.02 -3.72
N GLY A 115 -14.11 -7.54 -3.37
CA GLY A 115 -15.07 -8.30 -2.56
C GLY A 115 -15.70 -9.49 -3.30
N ILE A 116 -16.26 -10.43 -2.52
CA ILE A 116 -16.92 -11.64 -3.04
C ILE A 116 -18.11 -11.28 -3.94
N PHE A 117 -18.91 -10.29 -3.53
CA PHE A 117 -20.06 -9.83 -4.31
C PHE A 117 -19.65 -9.20 -5.64
N GLN A 118 -18.53 -8.47 -5.66
CA GLN A 118 -18.01 -7.90 -6.89
C GLN A 118 -17.53 -8.99 -7.84
N LEU A 119 -16.87 -10.04 -7.33
CA LEU A 119 -16.49 -11.19 -8.14
C LEU A 119 -17.71 -11.97 -8.65
N LEU A 120 -18.74 -12.16 -7.80
CA LEU A 120 -19.97 -12.86 -8.17
C LEU A 120 -20.72 -12.16 -9.30
N LYS A 121 -20.73 -10.81 -9.31
CA LYS A 121 -21.29 -9.99 -10.40
C LYS A 121 -20.58 -10.20 -11.74
N TRP A 122 -19.32 -10.61 -11.76
CA TRP A 122 -18.64 -10.94 -13.00
C TRP A 122 -18.78 -12.42 -13.37
N ALA A 123 -18.84 -13.29 -12.36
CA ALA A 123 -18.87 -14.72 -12.56
C ALA A 123 -20.25 -15.25 -13.01
N TRP A 124 -21.34 -14.64 -12.57
CA TRP A 124 -22.70 -15.14 -12.85
C TRP A 124 -23.00 -15.32 -14.35
N ILE A 125 -22.54 -14.42 -15.23
CA ILE A 125 -22.79 -14.54 -16.67
C ILE A 125 -22.06 -15.73 -17.30
N GLN A 126 -20.85 -16.02 -16.81
CA GLN A 126 -20.04 -17.16 -17.26
C GLN A 126 -20.67 -18.48 -16.80
N TYR A 127 -21.07 -18.56 -15.53
CA TYR A 127 -21.74 -19.74 -15.00
C TYR A 127 -23.11 -19.98 -15.63
N LEU A 128 -23.88 -18.92 -15.93
CA LEU A 128 -25.17 -19.04 -16.59
C LEU A 128 -25.01 -19.58 -18.02
N SER A 129 -24.01 -19.09 -18.76
CA SER A 129 -23.71 -19.58 -20.10
C SER A 129 -23.35 -21.07 -20.09
N LEU A 130 -22.44 -21.46 -19.19
CA LEU A 130 -22.04 -22.86 -19.04
C LEU A 130 -23.22 -23.76 -18.61
N LEU A 131 -24.08 -23.26 -17.71
CA LEU A 131 -25.25 -23.98 -17.25
C LEU A 131 -26.20 -24.31 -18.40
N ILE A 132 -26.44 -23.38 -19.32
CA ILE A 132 -27.31 -23.61 -20.49
C ILE A 132 -26.73 -24.72 -21.39
N VAL A 133 -25.43 -24.68 -21.66
CA VAL A 133 -24.75 -25.71 -22.47
C VAL A 133 -24.82 -27.08 -21.79
N VAL A 134 -24.49 -27.15 -20.49
CA VAL A 134 -24.57 -28.39 -19.71
C VAL A 134 -25.99 -28.92 -19.67
N HIS A 135 -26.99 -28.06 -19.46
CA HIS A 135 -28.40 -28.44 -19.47
C HIS A 135 -28.84 -29.02 -20.81
N TYR A 136 -28.43 -28.38 -21.92
CA TYR A 136 -28.71 -28.89 -23.26
C TYR A 136 -28.04 -30.26 -23.50
N CYS A 137 -26.77 -30.40 -23.11
CA CYS A 137 -26.06 -31.68 -23.19
C CYS A 137 -26.72 -32.77 -22.34
N LEU A 138 -27.13 -32.48 -21.10
CA LEU A 138 -27.82 -33.43 -20.22
C LEU A 138 -29.17 -33.86 -20.80
N ARG A 139 -29.91 -32.92 -21.41
CA ARG A 139 -31.19 -33.22 -22.06
C ARG A 139 -31.00 -34.13 -23.26
N ASN A 140 -30.01 -33.85 -24.11
CA ASN A 140 -29.67 -34.71 -25.25
C ASN A 140 -29.16 -36.07 -24.79
N PHE A 141 -28.32 -36.11 -23.76
CA PHE A 141 -27.83 -37.36 -23.18
C PHE A 141 -28.97 -38.19 -22.60
N SER A 142 -29.88 -37.57 -21.84
CA SER A 142 -31.07 -38.24 -21.30
C SER A 142 -31.96 -38.78 -22.42
N ALA A 143 -32.23 -37.97 -23.45
CA ALA A 143 -33.01 -38.40 -24.61
C ALA A 143 -32.36 -39.61 -25.31
N PHE A 144 -31.04 -39.56 -25.54
CA PHE A 144 -30.28 -40.67 -26.11
C PHE A 144 -30.37 -41.93 -25.25
N VAL A 145 -30.28 -41.80 -23.91
CA VAL A 145 -30.39 -42.94 -22.98
C VAL A 145 -31.79 -43.57 -23.03
N PHE A 146 -32.85 -42.76 -23.12
CA PHE A 146 -34.23 -43.25 -23.23
C PHE A 146 -34.52 -43.87 -24.61
N GLU A 147 -34.06 -43.27 -25.70
CA GLU A 147 -34.23 -43.79 -27.06
C GLU A 147 -33.50 -45.13 -27.25
N ASN A 148 -32.29 -45.26 -26.71
CA ASN A 148 -31.53 -46.51 -26.77
C ASN A 148 -31.94 -47.53 -25.71
N ARG A 149 -33.00 -47.28 -24.91
CA ARG A 149 -33.53 -48.16 -23.85
C ARG A 149 -32.43 -48.75 -22.94
N LEU A 150 -31.41 -47.97 -22.61
CA LEU A 150 -30.34 -48.43 -21.72
C LEU A 150 -30.82 -48.65 -20.28
N ILE A 151 -31.98 -48.08 -19.94
CA ILE A 151 -32.70 -48.29 -18.69
C ILE A 151 -34.03 -48.97 -19.02
N SER A 152 -34.11 -50.27 -18.74
CA SER A 152 -35.38 -51.00 -18.77
C SER A 152 -36.23 -50.54 -17.59
N VAL A 153 -37.29 -49.77 -17.86
CA VAL A 153 -38.30 -49.47 -16.85
C VAL A 153 -39.06 -50.77 -16.58
N THR A 154 -38.63 -51.53 -15.58
CA THR A 154 -39.40 -52.65 -15.04
C THR A 154 -40.57 -52.08 -14.26
N VAL A 155 -41.74 -52.00 -14.90
CA VAL A 155 -43.02 -51.85 -14.20
C VAL A 155 -43.37 -53.21 -13.61
N SER A 156 -43.42 -53.29 -12.28
CA SER A 156 -43.95 -54.42 -11.51
C SER A 156 -45.45 -54.28 -11.29
#